data_AF-A0A2E4I0H4-F1
#
_entry.id   AF-A0A2E4I0H4-F1
#
_cell.length_a   1.000
_cell.length_b   1.000
_cell.length_c   1.000
_cell.angle_alpha   90.00
_cell.angle_beta   90.00
_cell.angle_gamma   90.00
#
_symmetry.space_group_name_H-M   'P 1'
#
loop_
_entity.id
_entity.type
_entity.pdbx_description
1 polymer ?
#
loop_
_entity_poly.entity_id
_entity_poly.type
_entity_poly.pdbx_seq_one_letter_code
_entity_poly.pdbx_strand_id
1 'polypeptide(L)'
;MIERKFAMVNKSENDAVTEEEILHLSPSQARRLLGLYYEDVSLPSPAGGIFQILRVKSEDDGSGIMLLECGSSSLRYLLKIPKAKRAEKKDIQTRLKKGEQLWCPRHSLQSLHRVGDKYVCRKCGVVYAISK
;
A
#
# COMPACT_ATOMS: atom_id res chain seq x y z
N MET A 1 -41.02 7.67 -2.01
CA MET A 1 -40.15 6.76 -1.22
C MET A 1 -38.85 6.64 -2.00
N ILE A 2 -37.70 7.14 -1.59
CA ILE A 2 -37.05 7.04 -0.27
C ILE A 2 -36.37 8.39 0.07
N GLU A 3 -36.66 8.91 1.26
CA GLU A 3 -35.92 10.00 1.90
C GLU A 3 -34.52 9.52 2.30
N ARG A 4 -33.49 10.36 2.16
CA ARG A 4 -32.30 10.30 3.02
C ARG A 4 -31.93 11.69 3.49
N LYS A 5 -32.20 11.89 4.79
CA LYS A 5 -31.86 13.05 5.61
C LYS A 5 -30.35 13.29 5.62
N PHE A 6 -30.01 14.57 5.58
CA PHE A 6 -28.71 15.14 5.89
C PHE A 6 -28.29 14.79 7.32
N ALA A 7 -27.01 14.47 7.51
CA ALA A 7 -26.33 14.62 8.79
C ALA A 7 -25.24 15.70 8.61
N MET A 8 -25.49 16.86 9.22
CA MET A 8 -24.51 17.91 9.44
C MET A 8 -23.47 17.40 10.45
N VAL A 9 -22.18 17.51 10.14
CA VAL A 9 -21.12 17.44 11.13
C VAL A 9 -20.44 18.80 11.15
N ASN A 10 -20.46 19.41 12.34
CA ASN A 10 -19.94 20.76 12.58
C ASN A 10 -18.41 20.78 12.61
N LYS A 11 -17.92 21.92 12.10
CA LYS A 11 -16.57 22.47 11.95
C LYS A 11 -15.66 22.42 13.19
N SER A 12 -14.37 22.23 12.96
CA SER A 12 -13.23 22.80 13.74
C SER A 12 -12.07 22.98 12.75
N GLU A 13 -12.01 24.12 12.05
CA GLU A 13 -11.06 25.23 12.26
C GLU A 13 -9.56 24.87 12.05
N ASN A 14 -9.06 25.34 10.90
CA ASN A 14 -7.70 25.73 10.56
C ASN A 14 -6.58 24.69 10.57
N ASP A 15 -6.44 23.99 9.45
CA ASP A 15 -5.22 23.99 8.66
C ASP A 15 -5.60 23.85 7.19
N ALA A 16 -5.36 24.88 6.40
CA ALA A 16 -5.59 24.87 4.96
C ALA A 16 -4.52 24.01 4.28
N VAL A 17 -4.59 22.69 4.48
CA VAL A 17 -4.01 21.73 3.55
C VAL A 17 -4.96 21.74 2.37
N THR A 18 -4.54 22.33 1.25
CA THR A 18 -5.19 22.09 -0.03
C THR A 18 -5.33 20.58 -0.15
N GLU A 19 -6.56 20.06 -0.15
CA GLU A 19 -6.84 18.66 -0.46
C GLU A 19 -6.36 18.44 -1.88
N GLU A 20 -5.07 18.11 -2.05
CA GLU A 20 -4.56 17.65 -3.32
C GLU A 20 -5.39 16.42 -3.69
N GLU A 21 -6.14 16.54 -4.78
CA GLU A 21 -7.08 15.52 -5.21
C GLU A 21 -6.30 14.23 -5.53
N ILE A 22 -6.38 13.26 -4.62
CA ILE A 22 -5.75 11.95 -4.83
C ILE A 22 -6.56 11.20 -5.88
N LEU A 23 -5.93 10.95 -7.03
CA LEU A 23 -6.57 10.26 -8.14
C LEU A 23 -6.60 8.74 -7.93
N HIS A 24 -7.68 8.12 -8.42
CA HIS A 24 -7.88 6.68 -8.37
C HIS A 24 -7.43 5.99 -9.66
N LEU A 25 -6.62 4.94 -9.52
CA LEU A 25 -6.25 4.07 -10.63
C LEU A 25 -7.39 3.08 -10.93
N SER A 26 -7.61 2.80 -12.22
CA SER A 26 -8.53 1.74 -12.60
C SER A 26 -8.00 0.37 -12.15
N PRO A 27 -8.87 -0.65 -11.98
CA PRO A 27 -8.42 -1.98 -11.58
C PRO A 27 -7.37 -2.61 -12.51
N SER A 28 -7.43 -2.33 -13.81
CA SER A 28 -6.44 -2.84 -14.77
C SER A 28 -5.10 -2.11 -14.65
N GLN A 29 -5.12 -0.78 -14.49
CA GLN A 29 -3.91 0.01 -14.24
C GLN A 29 -3.22 -0.41 -12.94
N ALA A 30 -3.99 -0.55 -11.85
CA ALA A 30 -3.47 -0.99 -10.57
C ALA A 30 -2.81 -2.38 -10.66
N ARG A 31 -3.47 -3.35 -11.32
CA ARG A 31 -2.90 -4.70 -11.52
C ARG A 31 -1.59 -4.66 -12.32
N ARG A 32 -1.55 -3.88 -13.40
CA ARG A 32 -0.36 -3.72 -14.22
C ARG A 32 0.80 -3.12 -13.42
N LEU A 33 0.53 -2.05 -12.67
CA LEU A 33 1.54 -1.39 -11.84
C LEU A 33 2.07 -2.29 -10.73
N LEU A 34 1.21 -3.09 -10.10
CA LEU A 34 1.67 -4.06 -9.09
C LEU A 34 2.61 -5.12 -9.68
N GLY A 35 2.36 -5.59 -10.91
CA GLY A 35 3.26 -6.52 -11.59
C GLY A 35 4.66 -5.91 -11.76
N LEU A 36 4.73 -4.71 -12.34
CA LEU A 36 5.99 -3.95 -12.50
C LEU A 36 6.67 -3.68 -11.17
N TYR A 37 5.88 -3.35 -10.14
CA TYR A 37 6.40 -3.04 -8.82
C TYR A 37 7.13 -4.22 -8.16
N TYR A 38 6.58 -5.43 -8.28
CA TYR A 38 7.20 -6.63 -7.71
C TYR A 38 8.45 -7.09 -8.48
N GLU A 39 8.61 -6.64 -9.72
CA GLU A 39 9.79 -6.87 -10.55
C GLU A 39 10.84 -5.75 -10.41
N ASP A 40 10.61 -4.77 -9.52
CA ASP A 40 11.48 -3.61 -9.32
C ASP A 40 11.67 -2.75 -10.59
N VAL A 41 10.65 -2.75 -11.44
CA VAL A 41 10.59 -1.94 -12.66
C VAL A 41 9.94 -0.58 -12.36
N SER A 42 10.43 0.46 -13.03
CA SER A 42 9.84 1.80 -13.00
C SER A 42 8.33 1.78 -13.29
N LEU A 43 7.56 2.53 -12.51
CA LEU A 43 6.10 2.54 -12.58
C LEU A 43 5.61 3.65 -13.52
N PRO A 44 5.05 3.34 -14.70
CA PRO A 44 4.57 4.37 -15.63
C PRO A 44 3.31 5.06 -15.10
N SER A 45 3.24 6.39 -15.23
CA SER A 45 2.05 7.16 -14.89
C SER A 45 1.03 7.15 -16.04
N PRO A 46 -0.28 7.04 -15.77
CA PRO A 46 -1.33 7.23 -16.78
C PRO A 46 -1.31 8.63 -17.43
N ALA A 47 -0.78 9.64 -16.74
CA ALA A 47 -0.61 10.99 -17.25
C ALA A 47 0.68 11.18 -18.08
N GLY A 48 1.43 10.09 -18.34
CA GLY A 48 2.75 10.13 -18.95
C GLY A 48 3.87 10.30 -17.91
N GLY A 49 5.08 9.83 -18.24
CA GLY A 49 6.22 9.82 -17.31
C GLY A 49 6.22 8.65 -16.33
N ILE A 50 6.99 8.79 -15.26
CA ILE A 50 7.21 7.75 -14.23
C ILE A 50 6.71 8.25 -12.88
N PHE A 51 6.12 7.35 -12.09
CA PHE A 51 5.76 7.62 -10.71
C PHE A 51 6.98 7.61 -9.78
N GLN A 52 7.03 8.60 -8.89
CA GLN A 52 7.84 8.58 -7.69
C GLN A 52 7.01 8.02 -6.52
N ILE A 53 7.64 7.18 -5.70
CA ILE A 53 7.00 6.62 -4.50
C ILE A 53 7.22 7.60 -3.35
N LEU A 54 6.15 8.29 -2.93
CA LEU A 54 6.24 9.27 -1.84
C LEU A 54 6.10 8.61 -0.47
N ARG A 55 5.20 7.61 -0.36
CA ARG A 55 4.90 6.97 0.92
C ARG A 55 4.41 5.55 0.72
N VAL A 56 4.81 4.66 1.63
CA VAL A 56 4.26 3.32 1.79
C VAL A 56 3.77 3.15 3.23
N LYS A 57 2.54 2.65 3.41
CA LYS A 57 1.93 2.42 4.72
C LYS A 57 1.17 1.09 4.75
N SER A 58 1.07 0.48 5.93
CA SER A 58 0.15 -0.65 6.20
C SER A 58 -1.24 -0.17 6.57
N GLU A 59 -2.26 -0.86 6.06
CA GLU A 59 -3.66 -0.71 6.48
C GLU A 59 -4.02 -1.71 7.59
N ASP A 60 -5.14 -1.48 8.27
CA ASP A 60 -5.58 -2.31 9.39
C ASP A 60 -5.94 -3.74 8.98
N ASP A 61 -6.40 -3.94 7.74
CA ASP A 61 -6.69 -5.25 7.16
C ASP A 61 -5.43 -6.05 6.76
N GLY A 62 -4.24 -5.46 6.96
CA GLY A 62 -2.94 -6.01 6.63
C GLY A 62 -2.53 -5.84 5.16
N SER A 63 -3.32 -5.12 4.37
CA SER A 63 -2.91 -4.65 3.05
C SER A 63 -1.94 -3.46 3.15
N GLY A 64 -1.33 -3.11 2.03
CA GLY A 64 -0.46 -1.95 1.92
C GLY A 64 -1.09 -0.88 1.05
N ILE A 65 -0.67 0.36 1.25
CA ILE A 65 -1.04 1.49 0.40
C ILE A 65 0.19 2.29 0.04
N MET A 66 0.24 2.74 -1.21
CA MET A 66 1.34 3.52 -1.75
C MET A 66 0.81 4.83 -2.33
N LEU A 67 1.36 5.95 -1.85
CA LEU A 67 1.14 7.27 -2.44
C LEU A 67 2.20 7.49 -3.52
N LEU A 68 1.72 7.71 -4.73
CA LEU A 68 2.52 7.92 -5.92
C LEU A 68 2.36 9.34 -6.42
N GLU A 69 3.43 9.94 -6.94
CA GLU A 69 3.39 11.23 -7.60
C GLU A 69 3.95 11.11 -9.00
N CYS A 70 3.21 11.62 -9.99
CA CYS A 70 3.64 11.62 -11.37
C CYS A 70 4.76 12.65 -11.57
N GLY A 71 5.96 12.20 -11.95
CA GLY A 71 7.09 13.11 -12.16
C GLY A 71 6.89 14.13 -13.28
N SER A 72 5.93 13.91 -14.19
CA SER A 72 5.64 14.83 -15.31
C SER A 72 4.52 15.82 -15.03
N SER A 73 3.57 15.50 -14.13
CA SER A 73 2.36 16.33 -13.92
C SER A 73 2.10 16.70 -12.46
N SER A 74 2.91 16.20 -11.52
CA SER A 74 2.71 16.32 -10.07
C SER A 74 1.37 15.75 -9.56
N LEU A 75 0.58 15.09 -10.41
CA LEU A 75 -0.66 14.44 -10.00
C LEU A 75 -0.35 13.26 -9.06
N ARG A 76 -1.11 13.17 -7.96
CA ARG A 76 -0.95 12.11 -6.98
C ARG A 76 -1.97 11.00 -7.17
N TYR A 77 -1.53 9.77 -6.98
CA TYR A 77 -2.33 8.57 -7.15
C TYR A 77 -2.16 7.64 -5.96
N LEU A 78 -3.23 6.92 -5.65
CA LEU A 78 -3.22 5.89 -4.62
C LEU A 78 -3.17 4.50 -5.26
N LEU A 79 -2.14 3.73 -4.95
CA LEU A 79 -2.06 2.32 -5.32
C LEU A 79 -2.25 1.43 -4.10
N LYS A 80 -3.34 0.65 -4.09
CA LYS A 80 -3.60 -0.37 -3.08
C LYS A 80 -2.82 -1.64 -3.40
N ILE A 81 -2.05 -2.12 -2.43
CA ILE A 81 -1.28 -3.36 -2.48
C ILE A 81 -2.05 -4.43 -1.71
N PRO A 82 -2.53 -5.51 -2.36
CA PRO A 82 -3.38 -6.50 -1.71
C PRO A 82 -2.72 -7.13 -0.49
N LYS A 83 -3.51 -7.41 0.56
CA LYS A 83 -3.05 -8.16 1.74
C LYS A 83 -2.39 -9.49 1.37
N ALA A 84 -1.55 -10.01 2.28
CA ALA A 84 -0.88 -11.29 2.07
C ALA A 84 -1.89 -12.44 1.85
N LYS A 85 -1.65 -13.25 0.83
CA LYS A 85 -2.39 -14.47 0.52
C LYS A 85 -2.19 -15.48 1.66
N ARG A 86 -3.15 -16.40 1.81
CA ARG A 86 -3.08 -17.45 2.84
C ARG A 86 -1.80 -18.29 2.76
N ALA A 87 -1.36 -18.62 1.54
CA ALA A 87 -0.11 -19.36 1.31
C ALA A 87 1.13 -18.56 1.75
N GLU A 88 1.21 -17.27 1.39
CA GLU A 88 2.28 -16.36 1.82
C GLU A 88 2.36 -16.30 3.35
N LYS A 89 1.21 -16.11 4.02
CA LYS A 89 1.15 -16.06 5.49
C LYS A 89 1.61 -17.38 6.13
N LYS A 90 1.22 -18.53 5.55
CA LYS A 90 1.59 -19.86 6.07
C LYS A 90 3.10 -20.09 5.97
N ASP A 91 3.73 -19.72 4.85
CA ASP A 91 5.18 -19.83 4.68
C ASP A 91 5.92 -18.97 5.71
N ILE A 92 5.57 -17.69 5.81
CA ILE A 92 6.20 -16.77 6.77
C ILE A 92 6.02 -17.24 8.21
N GLN A 93 4.82 -17.71 8.58
CA GLN A 93 4.58 -18.23 9.93
C GLN A 93 5.44 -19.48 10.23
N THR A 94 5.70 -20.31 9.22
CA THR A 94 6.52 -21.52 9.38
C THR A 94 7.98 -21.13 9.63
N ARG A 95 8.52 -20.19 8.85
CA ARG A 95 9.88 -19.66 9.04
C ARG A 95 10.03 -18.95 10.38
N LEU A 96 9.03 -18.17 10.78
CA LEU A 96 9.01 -17.47 12.07
C LEU A 96 9.12 -18.45 13.24
N LYS A 97 8.39 -19.58 13.20
CA LYS A 97 8.48 -20.63 14.23
C LYS A 97 9.85 -21.30 14.30
N LYS A 98 10.60 -21.31 13.20
CA LYS A 98 11.96 -21.86 13.15
C LYS A 98 13.04 -20.85 13.58
N GLY A 99 12.65 -19.61 13.89
CA GLY A 99 13.60 -18.54 14.20
C GLY A 99 14.43 -18.08 12.99
N GLU A 100 13.95 -18.35 11.78
CA GLU A 100 14.65 -17.98 10.54
C GLU A 100 14.47 -16.50 10.20
N GLN A 101 15.41 -15.95 9.44
CA GLN A 101 15.26 -14.64 8.83
C GLN A 101 14.04 -14.62 7.90
N LEU A 102 13.16 -13.65 8.08
CA LEU A 102 11.95 -13.50 7.29
C LEU A 102 12.17 -12.57 6.10
N TRP A 103 11.72 -13.01 4.93
CA TRP A 103 11.82 -12.30 3.65
C TRP A 103 10.43 -12.05 3.08
N CYS A 104 10.27 -10.91 2.40
CA CYS A 104 9.04 -10.60 1.69
C CYS A 104 8.85 -11.57 0.51
N PRO A 105 7.72 -12.29 0.42
CA PRO A 105 7.45 -13.18 -0.71
C PRO A 105 7.29 -12.49 -2.07
N ARG A 106 7.16 -11.15 -2.09
CA ARG A 106 6.86 -10.36 -3.30
C ARG A 106 8.02 -9.51 -3.79
N HIS A 107 9.09 -9.35 -3.01
CA HIS A 107 10.26 -8.56 -3.41
C HIS A 107 11.51 -9.36 -3.09
N SER A 108 12.43 -9.40 -4.05
CA SER A 108 13.74 -10.00 -3.82
C SER A 108 14.50 -9.23 -2.74
N LEU A 109 15.23 -9.94 -1.89
CA LEU A 109 16.15 -9.38 -0.87
C LEU A 109 15.53 -8.37 0.11
N GLN A 110 14.21 -8.35 0.27
CA GLN A 110 13.56 -7.45 1.22
C GLN A 110 13.19 -8.20 2.50
N SER A 111 13.85 -7.90 3.62
CA SER A 111 13.51 -8.49 4.91
C SER A 111 12.18 -7.95 5.44
N LEU A 112 11.47 -8.80 6.20
CA LEU A 112 10.31 -8.36 6.97
C LEU A 112 10.78 -7.74 8.29
N HIS A 113 10.18 -6.61 8.65
CA HIS A 113 10.48 -5.88 9.87
C HIS A 113 9.36 -6.04 10.89
N ARG A 114 9.73 -6.13 12.16
CA ARG A 114 8.77 -6.11 13.26
C ARG A 114 8.34 -4.66 13.53
N VAL A 115 7.04 -4.40 13.47
CA VAL A 115 6.40 -3.13 13.80
C VAL A 115 5.30 -3.45 14.82
N GLY A 116 5.58 -3.18 16.10
CA GLY A 116 4.75 -3.65 17.20
C GLY A 116 4.70 -5.18 17.25
N ASP A 117 3.49 -5.72 17.13
CA ASP A 117 3.21 -7.15 17.05
C ASP A 117 3.19 -7.68 15.61
N LYS A 118 3.36 -6.84 14.58
CA LYS A 118 3.23 -7.24 13.17
C LYS A 118 4.59 -7.41 12.49
N TYR A 119 4.68 -8.36 11.55
CA TYR A 119 5.78 -8.47 10.60
C TYR A 119 5.38 -7.91 9.25
N VAL A 120 6.05 -6.83 8.84
CA VAL A 120 5.67 -5.96 7.72
C VAL A 120 6.81 -5.85 6.72
N CYS A 121 6.49 -5.86 5.43
CA CYS A 121 7.45 -5.45 4.41
C CYS A 121 7.45 -3.93 4.28
N ARG A 122 8.57 -3.25 4.53
CA ARG A 122 8.67 -1.78 4.40
C ARG A 122 8.54 -1.29 2.96
N LYS A 123 8.85 -2.15 1.99
CA LYS A 123 8.72 -1.84 0.56
C LYS A 123 7.25 -1.82 0.13
N CYS A 124 6.43 -2.79 0.52
CA CYS A 124 5.03 -2.85 0.05
C CYS A 124 3.97 -2.60 1.11
N GLY A 125 4.35 -2.36 2.36
CA GLY A 125 3.42 -2.11 3.47
C GLY A 125 2.58 -3.31 3.89
N VAL A 126 2.72 -4.48 3.23
CA VAL A 126 1.90 -5.66 3.52
C VAL A 126 2.34 -6.33 4.83
N VAL A 127 1.35 -6.70 5.65
CA VAL A 127 1.53 -7.48 6.87
C VAL A 127 1.46 -8.96 6.55
N TYR A 128 2.53 -9.69 6.89
CA TYR A 128 2.66 -11.12 6.57
C TYR A 128 2.47 -12.05 7.77
N ALA A 129 2.79 -11.59 8.98
CA ALA A 129 2.61 -12.36 10.21
C ALA A 129 2.38 -11.45 11.41
N ILE A 130 1.94 -12.06 12.51
CA ILE A 130 1.79 -11.41 13.82
C ILE A 130 2.62 -12.23 14.81
N SER A 131 3.46 -11.56 15.58
CA SER A 131 4.20 -12.09 16.73
C SER A 131 3.19 -12.33 17.86
N LYS A 132 2.54 -13.50 17.83
CA LYS A 132 1.79 -14.00 18.98
C LYS A 132 2.72 -14.55 20.04
#